data_AF-A0A4Z2ERK8-F1
#
_entry.id   AF-A0A4Z2ERK8-F1
#
_cell.length_a   1.000
_cell.length_b   1.000
_cell.length_c   1.000
_cell.angle_alpha   90.00
_cell.angle_beta   90.00
_cell.angle_gamma   90.00
#
_symmetry.space_group_name_H-M   'P 1'
#
loop_
_entity.id
_entity.type
_entity.pdbx_description
1 polymer ?
#
loop_
_entity_poly.entity_id
_entity_poly.type
_entity_poly.pdbx_seq_one_letter_code
_entity_poly.pdbx_strand_id
1 'polypeptide(L)'
;MITRVIREGLEGLVLKDLKGPYEPGKRHWLKVKKDYLNEGAMADTADLVVLGAFYGKGSNGGIMSSFLMGCFDPLSKKWCTVTKCSGGYDDATLARLQKELDVIKISKEPSKIPGWLKIIKNYYPDFVIRDPQITGAEFSRSEMHTADGISIRFPRMTRIRDDKDWKTATNLSQLKELFRISKENCDFQVTAGPSATAHDKGSSGGDSGGSSPAPPPGRRPPPKKTSEYLLHPERETRRRPVSPPPG
;
A
#
# COMPACT_ATOMS: atom_id res chain seq x y z
N MET A 1 2.84 20.22 -19.37
CA MET A 1 3.53 20.79 -18.18
C MET A 1 3.99 19.71 -17.21
N ILE A 2 3.10 18.82 -16.73
CA ILE A 2 3.47 17.74 -15.79
C ILE A 2 4.55 16.78 -16.33
N THR A 3 4.49 16.41 -17.61
CA THR A 3 5.49 15.53 -18.26
C THR A 3 6.91 16.12 -18.20
N ARG A 4 7.04 17.43 -18.40
CA ARG A 4 8.34 18.13 -18.31
C ARG A 4 8.91 18.06 -16.89
N VAL A 5 8.07 18.34 -15.89
CA VAL A 5 8.45 18.31 -14.47
C VAL A 5 8.95 16.92 -14.07
N ILE A 6 8.25 15.87 -14.52
CA ILE A 6 8.66 14.47 -14.25
C ILE A 6 9.97 14.14 -14.98
N ARG A 7 10.14 14.57 -16.24
CA ARG A 7 11.38 14.38 -17.00
C ARG A 7 12.59 15.10 -16.38
N GLU A 8 12.36 16.24 -15.73
CA GLU A 8 13.37 16.96 -14.94
C GLU A 8 13.65 16.27 -13.58
N GLY A 9 13.02 15.13 -13.28
CA GLY A 9 13.22 14.37 -12.04
C GLY A 9 12.52 14.96 -10.82
N LEU A 10 11.59 15.89 -11.01
CA LEU A 10 10.82 16.51 -9.92
C LEU A 10 9.60 15.65 -9.54
N GLU A 11 9.12 15.82 -8.30
CA GLU A 11 8.05 14.98 -7.73
C GLU A 11 6.68 15.19 -8.40
N GLY A 12 6.42 16.40 -8.90
CA GLY A 12 5.15 16.76 -9.51
C GLY A 12 4.85 18.25 -9.42
N LEU A 13 3.57 18.60 -9.55
CA LEU A 13 3.06 19.97 -9.50
C LEU A 13 2.35 20.26 -8.18
N VAL A 14 2.44 21.51 -7.72
CA VAL A 14 1.59 22.06 -6.67
C VAL A 14 0.69 23.11 -7.30
N LEU A 15 -0.61 22.83 -7.36
CA LEU A 15 -1.62 23.75 -7.85
C LEU A 15 -2.07 24.64 -6.69
N LYS A 16 -1.96 25.95 -6.90
CA LYS A 16 -2.35 26.98 -5.94
C LYS A 16 -3.36 27.89 -6.61
N ASP A 17 -4.39 28.30 -5.87
CA ASP A 17 -5.23 29.42 -6.28
C ASP A 17 -4.41 30.71 -6.16
N LEU A 18 -4.37 31.50 -7.24
CA LEU A 18 -3.69 32.79 -7.29
C LEU A 18 -4.31 33.81 -6.31
N LYS A 19 -5.61 33.68 -6.05
CA LYS A 19 -6.35 34.56 -5.12
C LYS A 19 -6.51 33.95 -3.72
N GLY A 20 -6.01 32.74 -3.51
CA GLY A 20 -6.17 32.03 -2.24
C GLY A 20 -5.28 32.64 -1.15
N PRO A 21 -5.83 32.95 0.05
CA PRO A 21 -5.02 33.42 1.15
C PRO A 21 -4.09 32.31 1.67
N TYR A 22 -2.91 32.70 2.16
CA TYR A 22 -2.05 31.78 2.90
C TYR A 22 -2.55 31.64 4.34
N GLU A 23 -3.09 30.47 4.67
CA GLU A 23 -3.55 30.15 6.01
C GLU A 23 -2.71 29.01 6.61
N PRO A 24 -1.82 29.30 7.57
CA PRO A 24 -1.03 28.28 8.24
C PRO A 24 -1.90 27.17 8.81
N GLY A 25 -1.53 25.91 8.55
CA GLY A 25 -2.23 24.72 9.06
C GLY A 25 -3.44 24.26 8.23
N LYS A 26 -3.89 25.04 7.24
CA LYS A 26 -4.97 24.64 6.32
C LYS A 26 -4.43 24.07 5.01
N ARG A 27 -5.20 23.17 4.38
CA ARG A 27 -4.81 22.45 3.15
C ARG A 27 -5.53 23.01 1.93
N HIS A 28 -5.00 24.11 1.37
CA HIS A 28 -5.58 24.78 0.19
C HIS A 28 -4.93 24.41 -1.14
N TRP A 29 -3.74 23.81 -1.11
CA TRP A 29 -3.00 23.47 -2.33
C TRP A 29 -3.18 22.02 -2.72
N LEU A 30 -3.37 21.76 -4.01
CA LEU A 30 -3.46 20.42 -4.56
C LEU A 30 -2.09 19.95 -5.04
N LYS A 31 -1.73 18.72 -4.70
CA LYS A 31 -0.49 18.08 -5.15
C LYS A 31 -0.82 17.09 -6.26
N VAL A 32 -0.22 17.28 -7.43
CA VAL A 32 -0.33 16.35 -8.55
C VAL A 32 1.03 15.68 -8.72
N LYS A 33 1.12 14.39 -8.41
CA LYS A 33 2.35 13.61 -8.47
C LYS A 33 2.25 12.48 -9.48
N LYS A 34 3.38 11.94 -9.91
CA LYS A 34 3.45 10.82 -10.88
C LYS A 34 2.58 9.63 -10.43
N ASP A 35 2.61 9.28 -9.15
CA ASP A 35 1.87 8.17 -8.54
C ASP A 35 0.34 8.36 -8.54
N TYR A 36 -0.17 9.59 -8.73
CA TYR A 36 -1.62 9.85 -8.76
C TYR A 36 -2.21 9.81 -10.17
N LEU A 37 -1.37 9.77 -11.19
CA LEU A 37 -1.82 9.78 -12.58
C LEU A 37 -2.19 8.38 -13.04
N ASN A 38 -3.26 8.30 -13.85
CA ASN A 38 -3.71 7.06 -14.49
C ASN A 38 -3.97 5.91 -13.50
N GLU A 39 -4.67 6.19 -12.39
CA GLU A 39 -4.97 5.21 -11.32
C GLU A 39 -3.74 4.53 -10.71
N GLY A 40 -2.58 5.20 -10.73
CA GLY A 40 -1.33 4.62 -10.26
C GLY A 40 -0.67 3.68 -11.27
N ALA A 41 -1.22 3.50 -12.48
CA ALA A 41 -0.55 2.77 -13.56
C ALA A 41 0.75 3.45 -14.04
N MET A 42 0.92 4.72 -13.66
CA MET A 42 2.15 5.48 -13.88
C MET A 42 3.20 5.28 -12.77
N ALA A 43 2.82 4.68 -11.64
CA ALA A 43 3.78 4.23 -10.66
C ALA A 43 4.43 2.95 -11.18
N ASP A 44 5.75 2.91 -11.13
CA ASP A 44 6.45 1.68 -11.42
C ASP A 44 5.96 0.62 -10.37
N THR A 45 5.73 -0.63 -10.75
CA THR A 45 5.31 -1.72 -9.82
C THR A 45 6.26 -2.93 -9.86
N ALA A 46 6.60 -3.49 -8.69
CA ALA A 46 7.29 -4.78 -8.55
C ALA A 46 6.42 -5.80 -7.83
N ASP A 47 6.53 -7.05 -8.27
CA ASP A 47 6.02 -8.18 -7.51
C ASP A 47 7.11 -8.64 -6.55
N LEU A 48 6.97 -8.29 -5.27
CA LEU A 48 7.93 -8.61 -4.23
C LEU A 48 7.39 -9.71 -3.32
N VAL A 49 8.28 -10.28 -2.52
CA VAL A 49 7.96 -11.38 -1.63
C VAL A 49 8.05 -10.91 -0.18
N VAL A 50 7.11 -11.31 0.67
CA VAL A 50 7.17 -11.08 2.11
C VAL A 50 8.21 -12.00 2.73
N LEU A 51 9.27 -11.43 3.27
CA LEU A 51 10.38 -12.15 3.92
C LEU A 51 10.30 -12.09 5.44
N GLY A 52 9.62 -11.07 5.98
CA GLY A 52 9.45 -10.91 7.41
C GLY A 52 8.42 -9.86 7.77
N ALA A 53 8.19 -9.67 9.06
CA ALA A 53 7.23 -8.70 9.57
C ALA A 53 7.74 -8.01 10.84
N PHE A 54 7.21 -6.82 11.10
CA PHE A 54 7.46 -6.02 12.28
C PHE A 54 6.15 -5.73 13.00
N TYR A 55 6.25 -5.57 14.31
CA TYR A 55 5.12 -5.03 15.06
C TYR A 55 4.79 -3.61 14.62
N GLY A 56 3.49 -3.33 14.56
CA GLY A 56 2.98 -1.97 14.46
C GLY A 56 3.26 -1.14 15.70
N LYS A 57 3.04 0.16 15.56
CA LYS A 57 3.12 1.14 16.65
C LYS A 57 1.76 1.83 16.79
N GLY A 58 1.49 2.41 17.97
CA GLY A 58 0.25 3.15 18.22
C GLY A 58 -0.99 2.25 18.19
N SER A 59 -2.00 2.63 17.40
CA SER A 59 -3.26 1.87 17.25
C SER A 59 -3.06 0.46 16.72
N ASN A 60 -1.99 0.23 15.95
CA ASN A 60 -1.64 -1.09 15.40
C ASN A 60 -0.59 -1.80 16.27
N GLY A 61 -0.40 -1.35 17.52
CA GLY A 61 0.48 -1.99 18.48
C GLY A 61 0.06 -3.43 18.77
N GLY A 62 1.02 -4.34 18.78
CA GLY A 62 0.80 -5.76 19.11
C GLY A 62 0.43 -6.66 17.92
N ILE A 63 0.17 -6.10 16.74
CA ILE A 63 -0.05 -6.87 15.49
C ILE A 63 1.06 -6.63 14.48
N MET A 64 1.23 -7.53 13.51
CA MET A 64 2.20 -7.36 12.42
C MET A 64 1.66 -6.33 11.41
N SER A 65 2.11 -5.08 11.48
CA SER A 65 1.61 -4.00 10.60
C SER A 65 2.69 -3.38 9.72
N SER A 66 3.81 -4.07 9.56
CA SER A 66 4.79 -3.71 8.55
C SER A 66 5.49 -4.96 8.06
N PHE A 67 5.67 -5.06 6.76
CA PHE A 67 6.20 -6.25 6.10
C PHE A 67 7.53 -5.91 5.43
N LEU A 68 8.51 -6.78 5.63
CA LEU A 68 9.79 -6.73 4.97
C LEU A 68 9.65 -7.42 3.62
N MET A 69 9.81 -6.64 2.55
CA MET A 69 9.64 -7.08 1.18
C MET A 69 11.01 -7.28 0.53
N GLY A 70 11.13 -8.29 -0.32
CA GLY A 70 12.35 -8.54 -1.06
C GLY A 70 12.16 -9.31 -2.35
N CYS A 71 13.28 -9.52 -3.05
CA CYS A 71 13.36 -10.25 -4.31
C CYS A 71 14.39 -11.37 -4.21
N PHE A 72 14.24 -12.40 -5.03
CA PHE A 72 15.23 -13.47 -5.12
C PHE A 72 16.41 -13.02 -6.00
N ASP A 73 17.63 -13.34 -5.56
CA ASP A 73 18.84 -13.21 -6.37
C ASP A 73 19.27 -14.61 -6.88
N PRO A 74 19.10 -14.90 -8.18
CA PRO A 74 19.51 -16.18 -8.76
C PRO A 74 21.01 -16.46 -8.67
N LEU A 75 21.86 -15.42 -8.61
CA LEU A 75 23.31 -15.58 -8.59
C LEU A 75 23.80 -16.03 -7.21
N SER A 76 23.40 -15.32 -6.16
CA SER A 76 23.76 -15.70 -4.78
C SER A 76 22.86 -16.77 -4.18
N LYS A 77 21.75 -17.11 -4.85
CA LYS A 77 20.68 -18.01 -4.36
C LYS A 77 20.13 -17.58 -3.00
N LYS A 78 20.02 -16.27 -2.79
CA LYS A 78 19.55 -15.67 -1.54
C LYS A 78 18.44 -14.67 -1.79
N TRP A 79 17.66 -14.43 -0.75
CA TRP A 79 16.65 -13.38 -0.70
C TRP A 79 17.30 -12.05 -0.33
N CYS A 80 17.11 -11.04 -1.17
CA CYS A 80 17.59 -9.69 -0.96
C CYS A 80 16.43 -8.79 -0.53
N THR A 81 16.60 -8.08 0.58
CA THR A 81 15.61 -7.10 1.03
C THR A 81 15.59 -5.90 0.09
N VAL A 82 14.40 -5.38 -0.16
CA VAL A 82 14.16 -4.23 -1.05
C VAL A 82 13.51 -3.09 -0.28
N THR A 83 12.49 -3.36 0.53
CA THR A 83 11.78 -2.30 1.25
C THR A 83 11.00 -2.81 2.46
N LYS A 84 10.59 -1.87 3.32
CA LYS A 84 9.65 -2.12 4.41
C LYS A 84 8.31 -1.46 4.06
N CYS A 85 7.28 -2.25 3.81
CA CYS A 85 5.94 -1.77 3.47
C CYS A 85 5.05 -1.72 4.71
N SER A 86 4.45 -0.57 5.01
CA SER A 86 3.63 -0.35 6.23
C SER A 86 2.23 0.20 5.92
N GLY A 87 1.78 0.11 4.65
CA GLY A 87 0.49 0.62 4.24
C GLY A 87 0.08 0.13 2.85
N GLY A 88 -1.16 0.44 2.45
CA GLY A 88 -1.77 -0.03 1.19
C GLY A 88 -2.69 -1.24 1.35
N TYR A 89 -2.86 -1.76 2.56
CA TYR A 89 -3.86 -2.77 2.91
C TYR A 89 -4.92 -2.17 3.84
N ASP A 90 -6.14 -2.70 3.76
CA ASP A 90 -7.21 -2.39 4.70
C ASP A 90 -7.11 -3.24 5.97
N ASP A 91 -7.91 -2.90 6.99
CA ASP A 91 -7.90 -3.60 8.28
C ASP A 91 -8.30 -5.08 8.14
N ALA A 92 -9.17 -5.40 7.19
CA ALA A 92 -9.58 -6.76 6.89
C ALA A 92 -8.43 -7.60 6.33
N THR A 93 -7.68 -7.06 5.36
CA THR A 93 -6.48 -7.69 4.81
C THR A 93 -5.42 -7.86 5.89
N LEU A 94 -5.22 -6.84 6.74
CA LEU A 94 -4.26 -6.93 7.82
C LEU A 94 -4.61 -8.04 8.81
N ALA A 95 -5.88 -8.16 9.19
CA ALA A 95 -6.37 -9.23 10.06
C ALA A 95 -6.23 -10.62 9.41
N ARG A 96 -6.41 -10.70 8.08
CA ARG A 96 -6.20 -11.92 7.30
C ARG A 96 -4.74 -12.35 7.32
N LEU A 97 -3.82 -11.42 7.05
CA LEU A 97 -2.38 -11.65 7.07
C LEU A 97 -1.86 -12.10 8.45
N GLN A 98 -2.47 -11.66 9.56
CA GLN A 98 -2.11 -12.17 10.89
C GLN A 98 -2.35 -13.68 11.03
N LYS A 99 -3.31 -14.25 10.30
CA LYS A 99 -3.72 -15.65 10.40
C LYS A 99 -3.05 -16.52 9.35
N GLU A 100 -2.89 -15.99 8.13
CA GLU A 100 -2.39 -16.75 6.97
C GLU A 100 -0.86 -16.82 6.92
N LEU A 101 -0.15 -15.83 7.47
CA LEU A 101 1.30 -15.83 7.44
C LEU A 101 1.87 -16.83 8.46
N ASP A 102 2.58 -17.83 7.97
CA ASP A 102 3.38 -18.72 8.82
C ASP A 102 4.69 -18.04 9.23
N VAL A 103 4.74 -17.59 10.48
CA VAL A 103 5.81 -16.74 11.01
C VAL A 103 6.59 -17.40 12.14
N ILE A 104 7.89 -17.17 12.15
CA ILE A 104 8.79 -17.48 13.27
C ILE A 104 9.18 -16.18 13.95
N LYS A 105 8.90 -16.07 15.24
CA LYS A 105 9.34 -14.93 16.04
C LYS A 105 10.86 -15.01 16.29
N ILE A 106 11.58 -13.99 15.83
CA ILE A 106 13.03 -13.88 16.01
C ILE A 106 13.44 -12.67 16.83
N SER A 107 12.52 -11.73 17.11
CA SER A 107 12.76 -10.57 17.99
C SER A 107 14.00 -9.74 17.60
N LYS A 108 14.26 -9.61 16.30
CA LYS A 108 15.41 -8.88 15.74
C LYS A 108 16.79 -9.44 16.13
N GLU A 109 16.84 -10.67 16.60
CA GLU A 109 18.09 -11.32 17.01
C GLU A 109 18.90 -11.76 15.78
N PRO A 110 20.17 -11.31 15.63
CA PRO A 110 20.99 -11.64 14.46
C PRO A 110 21.23 -13.15 14.28
N SER A 111 21.37 -13.89 15.38
CA SER A 111 21.62 -15.33 15.40
C SER A 111 20.46 -16.17 14.86
N LYS A 112 19.25 -15.60 14.86
CA LYS A 112 18.02 -16.25 14.39
C LYS A 112 17.68 -15.89 12.94
N ILE A 113 18.48 -15.05 12.29
CA ILE A 113 18.32 -14.71 10.88
C ILE A 113 18.75 -15.91 10.03
N PRO A 114 17.88 -16.43 9.14
CA PRO A 114 18.25 -17.56 8.30
C PRO A 114 19.34 -17.21 7.30
N GLY A 115 20.24 -18.16 7.01
CA GLY A 115 21.36 -17.95 6.07
C GLY A 115 20.95 -17.70 4.61
N TRP A 116 19.69 -18.02 4.26
CA TRP A 116 19.10 -17.73 2.96
C TRP A 116 18.67 -16.26 2.80
N LEU A 117 18.59 -15.49 3.88
CA LEU A 117 18.16 -14.09 3.89
C LEU A 117 19.36 -13.15 4.00
N LYS A 118 19.60 -12.35 2.96
CA LYS A 118 20.60 -11.27 2.97
C LYS A 118 19.96 -9.99 3.47
N ILE A 119 20.28 -9.57 4.69
CA ILE A 119 19.65 -8.43 5.35
C ILE A 119 20.64 -7.62 6.20
N ILE A 120 20.47 -6.30 6.25
CA ILE A 120 21.27 -5.42 7.13
C ILE A 120 20.62 -5.26 8.52
N LYS A 121 21.44 -4.96 9.53
CA LYS A 121 21.04 -4.85 10.94
C LYS A 121 19.83 -3.95 11.19
N ASN A 122 19.70 -2.84 10.46
CA ASN A 122 18.60 -1.89 10.64
C ASN A 122 17.22 -2.46 10.25
N TYR A 123 17.18 -3.55 9.48
CA TYR A 123 15.96 -4.16 8.99
C TYR A 123 15.66 -5.53 9.61
N TYR A 124 16.40 -5.96 10.63
CA TYR A 124 16.09 -7.22 11.31
C TYR A 124 14.65 -7.21 11.80
N PRO A 125 13.80 -8.13 11.30
CA PRO A 125 12.38 -8.12 11.60
C PRO A 125 12.10 -8.73 12.96
N ASP A 126 10.91 -8.49 13.49
CA ASP A 126 10.42 -9.18 14.68
C ASP A 126 10.07 -10.64 14.36
N PHE A 127 9.66 -10.88 13.10
CA PHE A 127 9.24 -12.17 12.59
C PHE A 127 9.84 -12.45 11.21
N VAL A 128 10.17 -13.71 10.95
CA VAL A 128 10.57 -14.20 9.62
C VAL A 128 9.49 -15.13 9.09
N ILE A 129 9.15 -15.00 7.81
CA ILE A 129 8.19 -15.89 7.16
C ILE A 129 8.88 -17.20 6.78
N ARG A 130 8.25 -18.35 7.05
CA ARG A 130 8.76 -19.66 6.62
C ARG A 130 8.54 -19.91 5.14
N ASP A 131 7.32 -19.64 4.67
CA ASP A 131 6.94 -19.80 3.27
C ASP A 131 6.68 -18.43 2.62
N PRO A 132 7.57 -17.95 1.73
CA PRO A 132 7.50 -16.59 1.22
C PRO A 132 6.27 -16.37 0.31
N GLN A 133 5.27 -15.60 0.78
CA GLN A 133 4.10 -15.21 -0.02
C GLN A 133 4.37 -13.93 -0.84
N ILE A 134 3.78 -13.81 -2.04
CA ILE A 134 4.02 -12.67 -2.94
C ILE A 134 3.01 -11.55 -2.72
N THR A 135 3.50 -10.33 -2.77
CA THR A 135 2.74 -9.10 -2.63
C THR A 135 3.30 -7.99 -3.52
N GLY A 136 2.43 -7.28 -4.21
CA GLY A 136 2.81 -6.19 -5.12
C GLY A 136 3.15 -4.90 -4.38
N ALA A 137 4.25 -4.25 -4.74
CA ALA A 137 4.68 -2.96 -4.19
C ALA A 137 5.10 -1.97 -5.29
N GLU A 138 4.71 -0.70 -5.15
CA GLU A 138 5.09 0.42 -6.05
C GLU A 138 6.51 0.94 -5.77
N PHE A 139 7.30 1.50 -6.71
CA PHE A 139 8.71 1.91 -6.49
C PHE A 139 9.00 3.37 -6.09
N SER A 140 10.21 3.60 -5.52
CA SER A 140 11.01 4.86 -5.53
C SER A 140 12.40 4.63 -4.88
N ARG A 141 13.44 5.44 -5.07
CA ARG A 141 14.80 5.17 -4.52
C ARG A 141 14.93 5.20 -2.96
N SER A 142 15.72 4.28 -2.38
CA SER A 142 16.32 4.37 -1.03
C SER A 142 17.64 3.57 -0.98
N GLU A 143 18.66 4.05 -0.27
CA GLU A 143 20.04 3.52 -0.32
C GLU A 143 20.35 2.44 0.73
N MET A 144 19.37 2.01 1.53
CA MET A 144 19.64 1.19 2.73
C MET A 144 19.40 -0.32 2.56
N HIS A 145 19.15 -0.84 1.36
CA HIS A 145 18.70 -2.23 1.16
C HIS A 145 19.71 -3.12 0.42
N THR A 146 19.57 -4.44 0.60
CA THR A 146 20.55 -5.45 0.15
C THR A 146 20.37 -5.90 -1.31
N ALA A 147 19.31 -5.45 -1.96
CA ALA A 147 19.07 -5.59 -3.41
C ALA A 147 19.93 -4.60 -4.22
N ASP A 148 21.24 -4.67 -4.03
CA ASP A 148 22.25 -3.82 -4.70
C ASP A 148 21.98 -2.31 -4.55
N GLY A 149 21.57 -1.91 -3.34
CA GLY A 149 21.25 -0.50 -3.03
C GLY A 149 19.97 0.00 -3.68
N ILE A 150 19.19 -0.88 -4.31
CA ILE A 150 17.86 -0.57 -4.82
C ILE A 150 16.85 -0.76 -3.69
N SER A 151 16.02 0.26 -3.51
CA SER A 151 14.89 0.21 -2.61
C SER A 151 13.69 0.88 -3.25
N ILE A 152 12.59 0.82 -2.53
CA ILE A 152 11.31 1.42 -2.81
C ILE A 152 11.02 2.47 -1.72
N ARG A 153 10.79 3.72 -2.12
CA ARG A 153 10.35 4.86 -1.30
C ARG A 153 8.84 4.99 -1.44
N PHE A 154 8.22 5.33 -0.31
CA PHE A 154 6.77 5.31 -0.16
C PHE A 154 6.12 3.99 -0.64
N PRO A 155 6.67 2.82 -0.27
CA PRO A 155 6.07 1.55 -0.66
C PRO A 155 4.61 1.50 -0.21
N ARG A 156 3.73 1.18 -1.15
CA ARG A 156 2.36 0.82 -0.86
C ARG A 156 2.09 -0.56 -1.41
N MET A 157 1.41 -1.36 -0.60
CA MET A 157 0.82 -2.60 -1.07
C MET A 157 -0.30 -2.26 -2.05
N THR A 158 -0.24 -2.78 -3.27
CA THR A 158 -1.32 -2.60 -4.25
C THR A 158 -2.28 -3.77 -4.22
N ARG A 159 -1.73 -4.99 -4.24
CA ARG A 159 -2.50 -6.24 -4.15
C ARG A 159 -1.64 -7.41 -3.68
N ILE A 160 -2.30 -8.38 -3.07
CA ILE A 160 -1.73 -9.71 -2.83
C ILE A 160 -1.82 -10.51 -4.14
N ARG A 161 -0.77 -11.28 -4.45
CA ARG A 161 -0.64 -12.02 -5.72
C ARG A 161 -0.77 -13.52 -5.48
N ASP A 162 -2.00 -14.00 -5.40
CA ASP A 162 -2.28 -15.44 -5.27
C ASP A 162 -2.03 -16.19 -6.60
N ASP A 163 -1.90 -15.45 -7.71
CA ASP A 163 -1.65 -15.97 -9.06
C ASP A 163 -0.17 -16.19 -9.38
N LYS A 164 0.74 -15.82 -8.47
CA LYS A 164 2.19 -15.93 -8.69
C LYS A 164 2.84 -16.74 -7.58
N ASP A 165 3.90 -17.44 -7.96
CA ASP A 165 4.82 -18.11 -7.04
C ASP A 165 6.17 -17.39 -7.01
N TRP A 166 6.96 -17.57 -5.94
CA TRP A 166 8.22 -16.88 -5.67
C TRP A 166 9.21 -16.97 -6.84
N LYS A 167 9.12 -18.02 -7.66
CA LYS A 167 9.91 -18.22 -8.89
C LYS A 167 9.56 -17.22 -10.01
N THR A 168 8.31 -16.77 -10.04
CA THR A 168 7.74 -15.83 -11.03
C THR A 168 7.66 -14.40 -10.50
N ALA A 169 8.01 -14.18 -9.24
CA ALA A 169 8.18 -12.85 -8.66
C ALA A 169 9.34 -12.11 -9.32
N THR A 170 9.37 -10.78 -9.16
CA THR A 170 10.46 -9.94 -9.67
C THR A 170 11.77 -10.36 -9.00
N ASN A 171 12.73 -10.84 -9.79
CA ASN A 171 14.08 -11.16 -9.31
C ASN A 171 14.99 -9.93 -9.32
N LEU A 172 16.18 -10.06 -8.73
CA LEU A 172 17.13 -8.94 -8.60
C LEU A 172 17.55 -8.34 -9.95
N SER A 173 17.75 -9.15 -10.99
CA SER A 173 18.12 -8.67 -12.32
C SER A 173 16.98 -7.87 -12.98
N GLN A 174 15.75 -8.36 -12.87
CA GLN A 174 14.56 -7.65 -13.33
C GLN A 174 14.35 -6.36 -12.54
N LEU A 175 14.56 -6.39 -11.23
CA LEU A 175 14.48 -5.21 -10.37
C LEU A 175 15.46 -4.11 -10.80
N LYS A 176 16.70 -4.48 -11.15
CA LYS A 176 17.70 -3.55 -11.72
C LYS A 176 17.24 -2.94 -13.03
N GLU A 177 16.65 -3.75 -13.90
CA GLU A 177 16.15 -3.27 -15.19
C GLU A 177 14.97 -2.33 -15.01
N LEU A 178 14.01 -2.67 -14.14
CA LEU A 178 12.90 -1.77 -13.79
C LEU A 178 13.41 -0.46 -13.20
N PHE A 179 14.43 -0.51 -12.34
CA PHE A 179 15.06 0.70 -11.80
C PHE A 179 15.74 1.55 -12.90
N ARG A 180 16.43 0.92 -13.86
CA ARG A 180 17.04 1.61 -15.00
C ARG A 180 15.98 2.28 -15.87
N ILE A 181 14.95 1.53 -16.27
CA ILE A 181 13.83 2.03 -17.07
C ILE A 181 13.11 3.17 -16.37
N SER A 182 12.87 3.06 -15.05
CA SER A 182 12.18 4.13 -14.29
C SER A 182 12.91 5.48 -14.33
N LYS A 183 14.23 5.47 -14.55
CA LYS A 183 15.03 6.68 -14.72
C LYS A 183 14.99 7.23 -16.15
N GLU A 184 14.89 6.35 -17.15
CA GLU A 184 14.97 6.70 -18.56
C GLU A 184 13.59 7.09 -19.14
N ASN A 185 12.54 6.34 -18.77
CA ASN A 185 11.19 6.49 -19.31
C ASN A 185 10.34 7.42 -18.43
N CYS A 186 10.44 8.72 -18.71
CA CYS A 186 9.54 9.75 -18.18
C CYS A 186 8.50 10.23 -19.20
N ASP A 187 8.47 9.65 -20.40
CA ASP A 187 7.64 10.10 -21.52
C ASP A 187 6.31 9.35 -21.57
N PHE A 188 5.21 10.10 -21.48
CA PHE A 188 3.86 9.56 -21.58
C PHE A 188 2.91 10.57 -22.23
N GLN A 189 1.94 10.05 -22.98
CA GLN A 189 0.84 10.84 -23.53
C GLN A 189 -0.25 11.00 -22.46
N VAL A 190 -0.39 12.22 -21.95
CA VAL A 190 -1.57 12.59 -21.16
C VAL A 190 -2.71 12.83 -22.13
N THR A 191 -3.56 11.82 -22.35
CA THR A 191 -4.86 12.04 -23.00
C THR A 191 -5.78 12.70 -21.98
N ALA A 192 -5.78 14.03 -21.97
CA ALA A 192 -6.91 14.75 -21.39
C ALA A 192 -8.14 14.35 -22.22
N GLY A 193 -9.11 13.66 -21.61
CA GLY A 193 -10.40 13.42 -22.24
C GLY A 193 -10.97 14.74 -22.75
N PRO A 194 -11.67 14.76 -23.90
CA PRO A 194 -12.14 16.00 -24.49
C PRO A 194 -13.00 16.74 -23.46
N SER A 195 -12.51 17.91 -23.04
CA SER A 195 -13.28 18.85 -22.25
C SER A 195 -14.40 19.32 -23.17
N ALA A 196 -15.63 18.87 -22.91
CA ALA A 196 -16.80 19.39 -23.60
C ALA A 196 -16.98 20.86 -23.19
N THR A 197 -16.29 21.76 -23.89
CA THR A 197 -16.57 23.19 -23.84
C THR A 197 -17.89 23.41 -24.56
N ALA A 198 -18.98 23.36 -23.81
CA ALA A 198 -20.26 23.91 -24.27
C ALA A 198 -20.05 25.42 -24.45
N HIS A 199 -19.98 25.86 -25.69
CA HIS A 199 -19.99 27.26 -26.05
C HIS A 199 -21.37 27.83 -25.70
N ASP A 200 -21.42 28.65 -24.67
CA ASP A 200 -22.55 29.50 -24.36
C ASP A 200 -22.63 30.63 -25.42
N LYS A 201 -23.73 30.67 -26.17
CA LYS A 201 -24.13 31.84 -26.96
C LYS A 201 -25.59 32.12 -26.67
N GLY A 202 -25.82 33.27 -26.03
CA GLY A 202 -27.14 33.78 -25.68
C GLY A 202 -27.97 34.27 -26.87
N SER A 203 -29.27 33.96 -26.75
CA SER A 203 -30.47 34.81 -26.93
C SER A 203 -30.86 35.38 -28.32
N SER A 204 -31.99 34.88 -28.83
CA SER A 204 -33.16 35.72 -29.18
C SER A 204 -34.44 34.85 -29.11
N GLY A 205 -35.57 35.47 -28.71
CA GLY A 205 -36.74 34.78 -28.14
C GLY A 205 -37.88 34.40 -29.10
N GLY A 206 -38.98 33.89 -28.53
CA GLY A 206 -40.24 33.67 -29.24
C GLY A 206 -41.06 32.44 -28.82
N ASP A 207 -41.76 32.56 -27.69
CA ASP A 207 -43.11 32.08 -27.35
C ASP A 207 -43.66 30.63 -27.61
N SER A 208 -44.49 30.23 -26.63
CA SER A 208 -45.60 29.25 -26.63
C SER A 208 -45.36 27.73 -26.44
N GLY A 209 -45.93 27.21 -25.34
CA GLY A 209 -46.73 25.96 -25.34
C GLY A 209 -46.16 24.69 -24.71
N GLY A 210 -46.62 24.36 -23.49
CA GLY A 210 -47.15 23.03 -23.15
C GLY A 210 -46.22 21.87 -22.72
N SER A 211 -46.48 21.39 -21.50
CA SER A 211 -46.39 19.99 -21.04
C SER A 211 -45.05 19.44 -20.49
N SER A 212 -44.99 19.32 -19.17
CA SER A 212 -44.00 18.56 -18.41
C SER A 212 -44.25 17.05 -18.45
N PRO A 213 -43.20 16.20 -18.55
CA PRO A 213 -43.28 14.81 -18.12
C PRO A 213 -42.65 14.60 -16.72
N ALA A 214 -43.28 13.72 -15.94
CA ALA A 214 -42.97 13.38 -14.55
C ALA A 214 -41.66 12.57 -14.35
N PRO A 215 -41.07 12.59 -13.13
CA PRO A 215 -39.89 11.79 -12.80
C PRO A 215 -40.26 10.32 -12.43
N PRO A 216 -39.32 9.36 -12.61
CA PRO A 216 -39.55 7.94 -12.30
C PRO A 216 -39.48 7.65 -10.78
N PRO A 217 -40.15 6.58 -10.29
CA PRO A 217 -40.32 6.32 -8.87
C PRO A 217 -39.07 5.72 -8.21
N GLY A 218 -38.83 6.18 -6.97
CA GLY A 218 -37.71 5.77 -6.12
C GLY A 218 -37.75 4.32 -5.66
N ARG A 219 -36.56 3.71 -5.61
CA ARG A 219 -36.31 2.37 -5.06
C ARG A 219 -36.32 2.44 -3.53
N ARG A 220 -37.18 1.64 -2.88
CA ARG A 220 -37.26 1.49 -1.42
C ARG A 220 -36.01 0.80 -0.86
N PRO A 221 -35.51 1.19 0.33
CA PRO A 221 -34.48 0.45 1.05
C PRO A 221 -35.06 -0.78 1.78
N PRO A 222 -34.29 -1.87 1.94
CA PRO A 222 -34.73 -3.07 2.66
C PRO A 222 -34.74 -2.87 4.19
N PRO A 223 -35.52 -3.67 4.95
CA PRO A 223 -35.83 -3.42 6.35
C PRO A 223 -34.69 -3.76 7.32
N LYS A 224 -34.58 -2.96 8.38
CA LYS A 224 -33.74 -3.22 9.56
C LYS A 224 -34.30 -4.42 10.33
N LYS A 225 -33.48 -5.44 10.59
CA LYS A 225 -33.76 -6.45 11.61
C LYS A 225 -33.13 -6.04 12.93
N THR A 226 -33.98 -5.87 13.93
CA THR A 226 -33.71 -5.88 15.36
C THR A 226 -33.40 -7.30 15.83
N SER A 227 -32.40 -7.46 16.70
CA SER A 227 -32.30 -8.55 17.69
C SER A 227 -31.43 -8.01 18.83
N GLU A 228 -32.03 -7.47 19.89
CA GLU A 228 -32.47 -8.20 21.09
C GLU A 228 -31.31 -8.92 21.81
N TYR A 229 -31.10 -8.47 23.04
CA TYR A 229 -30.08 -8.86 24.00
C TYR A 229 -30.18 -10.36 24.33
N LEU A 230 -29.04 -11.04 24.48
CA LEU A 230 -28.96 -12.26 25.27
C LEU A 230 -27.68 -12.30 26.10
N LEU A 231 -27.93 -12.51 27.38
CA LEU A 231 -27.05 -12.41 28.54
C LEU A 231 -25.88 -13.41 28.51
N HIS A 232 -24.77 -12.98 29.12
CA HIS A 232 -23.66 -13.83 29.52
C HIS A 232 -24.11 -14.93 30.50
N PRO A 233 -23.55 -16.15 30.38
CA PRO A 233 -23.38 -17.01 31.53
C PRO A 233 -21.95 -16.88 32.08
N GLU A 234 -21.87 -16.53 33.37
CA GLU A 234 -20.69 -16.68 34.19
C GLU A 234 -20.16 -18.13 34.15
N ARG A 235 -18.84 -18.29 34.16
CA ARG A 235 -18.20 -19.57 34.51
C ARG A 235 -17.36 -19.39 35.75
N GLU A 236 -17.86 -19.99 36.82
CA GLU A 236 -17.25 -20.08 38.13
C GLU A 236 -16.26 -21.27 38.22
N THR A 237 -15.16 -21.00 38.93
CA THR A 237 -14.28 -21.92 39.69
C THR A 237 -13.42 -23.00 39.00
N ARG A 238 -12.11 -22.94 39.26
CA ARG A 238 -11.46 -23.80 40.28
C ARG A 238 -10.05 -23.31 40.64
N ARG A 239 -9.89 -22.85 41.88
CA ARG A 239 -8.59 -22.57 42.51
C ARG A 239 -7.90 -23.91 42.83
N ARG A 240 -6.61 -24.04 42.50
CA ARG A 240 -5.74 -25.12 43.01
C ARG A 240 -4.95 -24.59 44.22
N PRO A 241 -4.74 -25.39 45.28
CA PRO A 241 -3.95 -24.97 46.44
C PRO A 241 -2.45 -24.95 46.10
N VAL A 242 -1.75 -23.93 46.62
CA VAL A 242 -0.30 -23.74 46.52
C VAL A 242 0.36 -24.32 47.77
N SER A 243 1.32 -25.23 47.60
CA SER A 243 2.23 -25.71 48.64
C SER A 243 3.48 -24.83 48.75
N PRO A 244 4.05 -24.62 49.96
CA PRO A 244 5.20 -23.73 50.17
C PRO A 244 6.55 -24.37 49.78
N PRO A 245 7.61 -23.55 49.56
CA PRO A 245 8.92 -24.00 49.06
C PRO A 245 9.83 -24.59 50.16
N PRO A 246 10.87 -25.37 49.78
CA PRO A 246 11.73 -26.07 50.73
C PRO A 246 12.78 -25.16 51.38
N GLY A 247 13.09 -25.45 52.64
CA GLY A 247 14.34 -25.10 53.32
C GLY A 247 15.25 -26.32 53.43
#